data_AF-A0A0C3PV27-F1
#
_entry.id   AF-A0A0C3PV27-F1
#
_cell.length_a   1.000
_cell.length_b   1.000
_cell.length_c   1.000
_cell.angle_alpha   90.00
_cell.angle_beta   90.00
_cell.angle_gamma   90.00
#
_symmetry.space_group_name_H-M   'P 1'
#
loop_
_entity.id
_entity.type
_entity.pdbx_description
1 polymer ?
#
loop_
_entity_poly.entity_id
_entity_poly.type
_entity_poly.pdbx_seq_one_letter_code
_entity_poly.pdbx_strand_id
1 'polypeptide(L)'
;VPTIPQASAEATETDTPAAAAEETAADTTSADVELASKLEEELALNEPPNEEVADLSPADVDQNLRLALLQTIAHTLPQHTEPLPCLASTFLTLYLQPSRPFGSPALDLKKSSFKNLTKFLKNAEKDGLVKVKDVKGVLTVMSVAEPTTHAEVVAHKPVRTVGEAEAKEKQKAERRKAEEAKPVVLDVKELWKPSGTVVALFDDGFQVKGYEMNHAQSSGGLYTTTEISSLLNTYVKDKSLTHPTERAFVVTDDLLKNVLRKRGEDPVEFVRRDELVQRIRDAMQAWHSIGGGHPARKGTLKPVNVAIKIRGGHKAVTVITGFEEYRISPDFLTDELKRICASSTTSGLIQGQAKGGQAEEVLVQGKHLAAVRDLLIAQGIPKKLIQEEDKTGGKKKR
;
A
#
# COMPACT_ATOMS: atom_id res chain seq x y z
N VAL A 1 -44.29 -54.27 31.00
CA VAL A 1 -43.54 -55.45 30.50
C VAL A 1 -42.93 -55.06 29.16
N PRO A 2 -41.61 -55.11 29.01
CA PRO A 2 -40.58 -54.94 30.05
C PRO A 2 -39.48 -53.96 29.50
N THR A 3 -38.47 -53.43 30.17
CA THR A 3 -37.71 -53.80 31.36
C THR A 3 -36.99 -52.52 31.86
N ILE A 4 -37.34 -52.06 33.07
CA ILE A 4 -36.46 -51.37 34.05
C ILE A 4 -35.67 -52.52 34.73
N PRO A 5 -34.47 -52.43 35.38
CA PRO A 5 -34.06 -51.42 36.38
C PRO A 5 -32.53 -51.15 36.43
N GLN A 6 -31.93 -50.28 37.26
CA GLN A 6 -32.02 -50.00 38.71
C GLN A 6 -31.39 -48.60 38.93
N ALA A 7 -31.80 -47.66 39.79
CA ALA A 7 -32.53 -47.64 41.07
C ALA A 7 -31.89 -48.46 42.21
N SER A 8 -31.13 -47.77 43.08
CA SER A 8 -31.18 -47.81 44.56
C SER A 8 -30.21 -46.73 45.09
N ALA A 9 -30.68 -45.70 45.80
CA ALA A 9 -31.02 -45.67 47.25
C ALA A 9 -29.74 -45.80 48.11
N GLU A 10 -29.45 -44.98 49.12
CA GLU A 10 -30.29 -44.40 50.18
C GLU A 10 -29.44 -43.33 50.91
N ALA A 11 -29.98 -42.11 51.17
CA ALA A 11 -30.23 -41.48 52.48
C ALA A 11 -29.20 -41.76 53.60
N THR A 12 -28.69 -40.80 54.37
CA THR A 12 -29.42 -39.81 55.20
C THR A 12 -28.49 -38.68 55.70
N GLU A 13 -29.05 -37.46 55.79
CA GLU A 13 -28.92 -36.43 56.86
C GLU A 13 -27.51 -35.91 57.24
N THR A 14 -27.21 -34.62 57.46
CA THR A 14 -27.94 -33.43 57.92
C THR A 14 -27.13 -32.15 57.56
N ASP A 15 -27.85 -31.03 57.57
CA ASP A 15 -27.41 -29.69 58.03
C ASP A 15 -26.91 -28.64 57.01
N THR A 16 -27.51 -27.46 57.12
CA THR A 16 -27.23 -26.21 56.38
C THR A 16 -26.48 -25.30 57.37
N PRO A 17 -25.46 -24.47 57.01
CA PRO A 17 -25.75 -23.15 56.41
C PRO A 17 -24.66 -22.51 55.51
N ALA A 18 -25.08 -21.41 54.86
CA ALA A 18 -24.37 -20.39 54.07
C ALA A 18 -22.85 -20.15 54.27
N ALA A 19 -22.12 -19.90 53.16
CA ALA A 19 -20.98 -18.97 53.03
C ALA A 19 -20.56 -18.90 51.53
N ALA A 20 -20.61 -17.71 50.90
CA ALA A 20 -19.48 -16.80 50.66
C ALA A 20 -18.88 -16.99 49.25
N ALA A 21 -19.10 -15.97 48.41
CA ALA A 21 -18.46 -15.80 47.11
C ALA A 21 -17.00 -15.42 47.30
N GLU A 22 -16.11 -16.14 46.61
CA GLU A 22 -14.66 -15.92 46.64
C GLU A 22 -14.28 -14.83 45.63
N GLU A 23 -13.71 -13.74 46.15
CA GLU A 23 -13.15 -12.61 45.43
C GLU A 23 -11.69 -12.94 45.08
N THR A 24 -11.37 -13.15 43.81
CA THR A 24 -9.99 -13.39 43.36
C THR A 24 -9.19 -12.09 43.39
N ALA A 25 -8.37 -11.92 44.42
CA ALA A 25 -7.38 -10.86 44.55
C ALA A 25 -6.13 -11.16 43.67
N ALA A 26 -5.75 -10.21 42.82
CA ALA A 26 -4.50 -10.26 42.06
C ALA A 26 -3.28 -10.15 43.00
N ASP A 27 -2.34 -11.09 42.89
CA ASP A 27 -1.12 -11.13 43.68
C ASP A 27 -0.06 -10.18 43.08
N THR A 28 0.18 -9.05 43.75
CA THR A 28 1.23 -8.07 43.37
C THR A 28 2.59 -8.54 43.90
N THR A 29 3.58 -8.68 43.01
CA THR A 29 4.94 -9.15 43.31
C THR A 29 5.89 -7.98 43.66
N SER A 30 7.02 -8.25 44.31
CA SER A 30 8.01 -7.19 44.62
C SER A 30 8.63 -6.56 43.36
N ALA A 31 8.58 -7.25 42.22
CA ALA A 31 9.01 -6.73 40.93
C ALA A 31 8.08 -5.61 40.41
N ASP A 32 6.78 -5.67 40.71
CA ASP A 32 5.81 -4.64 40.32
C ASP A 32 6.03 -3.33 41.10
N VAL A 33 6.49 -3.44 42.35
CA VAL A 33 6.82 -2.29 43.22
C VAL A 33 8.12 -1.61 42.74
N GLU A 34 9.14 -2.38 42.37
CA GLU A 34 10.38 -1.84 41.79
C GLU A 34 10.17 -1.26 40.38
N LEU A 35 9.26 -1.81 39.59
CA LEU A 35 8.92 -1.26 38.28
C LEU A 35 8.15 0.05 38.42
N ALA A 36 7.24 0.16 39.38
CA ALA A 36 6.52 1.40 39.67
C ALA A 36 7.45 2.53 40.12
N SER A 37 8.43 2.25 40.99
CA SER A 37 9.41 3.25 41.43
C SER A 37 10.37 3.67 40.31
N LYS A 38 10.81 2.71 39.46
CA LYS A 38 11.63 3.01 38.27
C LYS A 38 10.89 3.84 37.22
N LEU A 39 9.59 3.60 37.01
CA LEU A 39 8.78 4.45 36.11
C LEU A 39 8.59 5.87 36.69
N GLU A 40 8.46 6.02 38.01
CA GLU A 40 8.42 7.35 38.68
C GLU A 40 9.75 8.12 38.55
N GLU A 41 10.90 7.42 38.54
CA GLU A 41 12.20 8.00 38.22
C GLU A 41 12.37 8.33 36.73
N GLU A 42 11.86 7.49 35.82
CA GLU A 42 11.92 7.74 34.37
C GLU A 42 11.04 8.94 33.95
N LEU A 43 9.92 9.16 34.64
CA LEU A 43 9.06 10.34 34.54
C LEU A 43 9.78 11.65 34.93
N ALA A 44 10.88 11.58 35.67
CA ALA A 44 11.71 12.74 36.02
C ALA A 44 12.81 13.05 34.99
N LEU A 45 13.09 12.14 34.05
CA LEU A 45 14.28 12.19 33.17
C LEU A 45 13.96 12.46 31.69
N ASN A 46 12.70 12.41 31.26
CA ASN A 46 12.30 12.61 29.86
C ASN A 46 11.73 14.03 29.61
N GLU A 47 12.53 15.06 29.88
CA GLU A 47 12.27 16.45 29.46
C GLU A 47 12.64 16.65 27.97
N PRO A 48 11.69 16.94 27.07
CA PRO A 48 12.02 17.60 25.81
C PRO A 48 12.37 19.08 26.06
N PRO A 49 13.13 19.74 25.16
CA PRO A 49 13.56 21.12 25.34
C PRO A 49 12.36 22.05 25.47
N ASN A 50 12.39 22.84 26.54
CA ASN A 50 11.42 23.86 26.93
C ASN A 50 11.18 24.87 25.78
N GLU A 51 10.07 24.72 25.05
CA GLU A 51 9.48 25.84 24.31
C GLU A 51 8.68 26.69 25.31
N GLU A 52 8.93 28.00 25.30
CA GLU A 52 8.40 29.01 26.22
C GLU A 52 6.87 28.89 26.39
N VAL A 53 6.42 28.28 27.47
CA VAL A 53 5.01 28.25 27.85
C VAL A 53 4.79 29.30 28.93
N ALA A 54 3.90 30.25 28.65
CA ALA A 54 3.39 31.22 29.63
C ALA A 54 3.06 30.53 30.96
N ASP A 55 3.36 31.20 32.09
CA ASP A 55 3.11 30.72 33.45
C ASP A 55 1.64 30.26 33.62
N LEU A 56 1.37 28.99 33.36
CA LEU A 56 0.07 28.38 33.59
C LEU A 56 -0.16 28.35 35.09
N SER A 57 -1.33 28.82 35.53
CA SER A 57 -1.69 28.73 36.94
C SER A 57 -1.91 27.27 37.33
N PRO A 58 -1.75 26.90 38.62
CA PRO A 58 -2.08 25.55 39.09
C PRO A 58 -3.53 25.13 38.75
N ALA A 59 -4.45 26.09 38.67
CA ALA A 59 -5.84 25.84 38.30
C ALA A 59 -6.00 25.42 36.82
N ASP A 60 -5.19 25.97 35.92
CA ASP A 60 -5.22 25.61 34.49
C ASP A 60 -4.67 24.19 34.29
N VAL A 61 -3.66 23.80 35.07
CA VAL A 61 -3.12 22.43 35.07
C VAL A 61 -4.14 21.44 35.60
N ASP A 62 -4.85 21.79 36.68
CA ASP A 62 -5.91 20.96 37.25
C ASP A 62 -7.09 20.77 36.27
N GLN A 63 -7.47 21.82 35.55
CA GLN A 63 -8.50 21.74 34.52
C GLN A 63 -8.08 20.83 33.38
N ASN A 64 -6.83 20.92 32.91
CA ASN A 64 -6.31 20.01 31.88
C ASN A 64 -6.24 18.55 32.36
N LEU A 65 -5.84 18.32 33.62
CA LEU A 65 -5.88 16.98 34.24
C LEU A 65 -7.30 16.41 34.26
N ARG A 66 -8.29 17.22 34.66
CA ARG A 66 -9.70 16.81 34.71
C ARG A 66 -10.26 16.52 33.31
N LEU A 67 -9.98 17.39 32.33
CA LEU A 67 -10.43 17.19 30.94
C LEU A 67 -9.81 15.94 30.31
N ALA A 68 -8.52 15.70 30.55
CA ALA A 68 -7.85 14.48 30.08
C ALA A 68 -8.47 13.23 30.74
N LEU A 69 -8.84 13.30 32.03
CA LEU A 69 -9.48 12.20 32.74
C LEU A 69 -10.88 11.92 32.19
N LEU A 70 -11.70 12.95 31.96
CA LEU A 70 -13.02 12.80 31.36
C LEU A 70 -12.94 12.22 29.95
N GLN A 71 -12.01 12.71 29.11
CA GLN A 71 -11.76 12.15 27.78
C GLN A 71 -11.34 10.67 27.86
N THR A 72 -10.49 10.33 28.83
CA THR A 72 -10.01 8.97 29.04
C THR A 72 -11.17 8.02 29.36
N ILE A 73 -12.05 8.43 30.28
CA ILE A 73 -13.21 7.63 30.72
C ILE A 73 -14.26 7.53 29.61
N ALA A 74 -14.59 8.65 28.95
CA ALA A 74 -15.66 8.70 27.96
C ALA A 74 -15.30 8.02 26.63
N HIS A 75 -14.04 8.12 26.19
CA HIS A 75 -13.68 7.82 24.80
C HIS A 75 -12.47 6.91 24.63
N THR A 76 -11.49 6.93 25.53
CA THR A 76 -10.26 6.16 25.36
C THR A 76 -10.40 4.73 25.91
N LEU A 77 -10.77 4.58 27.18
CA LEU A 77 -10.90 3.27 27.84
C LEU A 77 -11.92 2.34 27.18
N PRO A 78 -13.10 2.80 26.69
CA PRO A 78 -14.06 1.93 26.02
C PRO A 78 -13.53 1.29 24.72
N GLN A 79 -12.46 1.84 24.13
CA GLN A 79 -11.81 1.28 22.94
C GLN A 79 -10.80 0.16 23.28
N HIS A 80 -10.49 -0.03 24.57
CA HIS A 80 -9.60 -1.08 25.06
C HIS A 80 -10.41 -2.21 25.71
N THR A 81 -10.10 -3.46 25.34
CA THR A 81 -10.94 -4.62 25.70
C THR A 81 -10.91 -4.95 27.20
N GLU A 82 -9.79 -4.71 27.90
CA GLU A 82 -9.65 -4.96 29.35
C GLU A 82 -8.59 -4.03 29.99
N PRO A 83 -8.85 -2.73 30.18
CA PRO A 83 -7.83 -1.78 30.63
C PRO A 83 -7.64 -1.72 32.16
N LEU A 84 -8.55 -2.30 32.95
CA LEU A 84 -8.59 -2.20 34.41
C LEU A 84 -8.88 -3.58 35.05
N PRO A 85 -8.36 -3.88 36.27
CA PRO A 85 -7.56 -3.01 37.13
C PRO A 85 -6.13 -2.80 36.61
N CYS A 86 -5.59 -1.58 36.72
CA CYS A 86 -4.22 -1.28 36.32
C CYS A 86 -3.50 -0.38 37.34
N LEU A 87 -2.16 -0.36 37.32
CA LEU A 87 -1.38 0.56 38.15
C LEU A 87 -1.71 2.01 37.80
N ALA A 88 -1.70 2.90 38.80
CA ALA A 88 -1.91 4.34 38.58
C ALA A 88 -0.88 4.93 37.60
N SER A 89 0.38 4.49 37.66
CA SER A 89 1.44 4.91 36.74
C SER A 89 1.14 4.51 35.30
N THR A 90 0.71 3.26 35.07
CA THR A 90 0.26 2.77 33.76
C THR A 90 -0.97 3.52 33.27
N PHE A 91 -1.90 3.83 34.17
CA PHE A 91 -3.08 4.61 33.85
C PHE A 91 -2.72 6.02 33.35
N LEU A 92 -1.75 6.65 34.00
CA LEU A 92 -1.24 7.97 33.62
C LEU A 92 -0.58 7.94 32.24
N THR A 93 0.34 6.99 31.98
CA THR A 93 1.15 6.98 30.76
C THR A 93 0.41 6.49 29.54
N LEU A 94 -0.41 5.43 29.67
CA LEU A 94 -1.08 4.81 28.52
C LEU A 94 -2.43 5.44 28.18
N TYR A 95 -3.14 5.97 29.19
CA TYR A 95 -4.51 6.43 28.99
C TYR A 95 -4.65 7.94 29.22
N LEU A 96 -4.14 8.47 30.33
CA LEU A 96 -4.38 9.88 30.67
C LEU A 96 -3.54 10.87 29.84
N GLN A 97 -2.24 10.63 29.71
CA GLN A 97 -1.33 11.51 28.94
C GLN A 97 -1.66 11.54 27.44
N PRO A 98 -2.01 10.43 26.78
CA PRO A 98 -2.41 10.47 25.36
C PRO A 98 -3.78 11.12 25.15
N SER A 99 -4.68 11.04 26.14
CA SER A 99 -6.06 11.59 26.06
C SER A 99 -6.15 13.10 26.29
N ARG A 100 -5.02 13.79 26.40
CA ARG A 100 -4.99 15.25 26.54
C ARG A 100 -5.47 15.93 25.27
N PRO A 101 -6.17 17.08 25.37
CA PRO A 101 -6.51 17.91 24.21
C PRO A 101 -5.28 18.25 23.37
N PHE A 102 -5.41 18.17 22.05
CA PHE A 102 -4.34 18.54 21.12
C PHE A 102 -3.95 20.01 21.30
N GLY A 103 -2.66 20.29 21.46
CA GLY A 103 -2.14 21.63 21.73
C GLY A 103 -2.11 22.01 23.21
N SER A 104 -2.51 21.12 24.13
CA SER A 104 -2.35 21.34 25.57
C SER A 104 -0.93 21.01 26.06
N PRO A 105 -0.43 21.73 27.10
CA PRO A 105 0.87 21.44 27.69
C PRO A 105 0.91 20.04 28.33
N ALA A 106 2.12 19.51 28.50
CA ALA A 106 2.35 18.25 29.22
C ALA A 106 1.69 18.27 30.60
N LEU A 107 1.07 17.15 31.01
CA LEU A 107 0.48 17.04 32.35
C LEU A 107 1.61 16.94 33.38
N ASP A 108 1.99 18.09 33.92
CA ASP A 108 2.93 18.18 35.03
C ASP A 108 2.19 18.19 36.37
N LEU A 109 2.11 17.02 36.99
CA LEU A 109 1.48 16.85 38.30
C LEU A 109 2.15 17.68 39.40
N LYS A 110 3.42 18.08 39.26
CA LYS A 110 4.10 18.92 40.25
C LYS A 110 3.61 20.37 40.22
N LYS A 111 3.15 20.84 39.06
CA LYS A 111 2.57 22.18 38.86
C LYS A 111 1.07 22.24 39.16
N SER A 112 0.42 21.08 39.29
CA SER A 112 -0.98 20.95 39.74
C SER A 112 -1.15 21.29 41.22
N SER A 113 -2.36 21.65 41.66
CA SER A 113 -2.65 21.85 43.09
C SER A 113 -2.53 20.54 43.90
N PHE A 114 -2.63 19.40 43.22
CA PHE A 114 -2.51 18.06 43.80
C PHE A 114 -1.05 17.67 44.10
N LYS A 115 -0.06 18.25 43.40
CA LYS A 115 1.39 17.98 43.53
C LYS A 115 1.86 16.55 43.17
N ASN A 116 0.97 15.54 43.18
CA ASN A 116 1.28 14.16 42.81
C ASN A 116 0.02 13.38 42.35
N LEU A 117 0.27 12.24 41.68
CA LEU A 117 -0.77 11.38 41.09
C LEU A 117 -1.72 10.80 42.14
N THR A 118 -1.20 10.41 43.29
CA THR A 118 -2.00 9.82 44.38
C THR A 118 -3.05 10.79 44.90
N LYS A 119 -2.69 12.06 45.11
CA LYS A 119 -3.65 13.09 45.55
C LYS A 119 -4.68 13.40 44.49
N PHE A 120 -4.27 13.46 43.22
CA PHE A 120 -5.17 13.69 42.10
C PHE A 120 -6.22 12.56 41.98
N LEU A 121 -5.79 11.30 41.97
CA LEU A 121 -6.70 10.17 41.84
C LEU A 121 -7.61 9.99 43.06
N LYS A 122 -7.12 10.25 44.28
CA LYS A 122 -7.99 10.28 45.48
C LYS A 122 -9.00 11.43 45.45
N ASN A 123 -8.68 12.55 44.81
CA ASN A 123 -9.65 13.62 44.58
C ASN A 123 -10.71 13.19 43.54
N ALA A 124 -10.27 12.61 42.43
CA ALA A 124 -11.16 12.07 41.40
C ALA A 124 -12.05 10.92 41.94
N GLU A 125 -11.60 10.17 42.95
CA GLU A 125 -12.40 9.16 43.65
C GLU A 125 -13.53 9.79 44.49
N LYS A 126 -13.26 10.90 45.18
CA LYS A 126 -14.31 11.66 45.89
C LYS A 126 -15.36 12.21 44.94
N ASP A 127 -14.94 12.61 43.75
CA ASP A 127 -15.81 13.07 42.67
C ASP A 127 -16.54 11.91 41.97
N GLY A 128 -16.29 10.65 42.35
CA GLY A 128 -16.95 9.47 41.79
C GLY A 128 -16.48 9.08 40.38
N LEU A 129 -15.38 9.65 39.89
CA LEU A 129 -14.85 9.42 38.55
C LEU A 129 -13.99 8.14 38.45
N VAL A 130 -13.32 7.77 39.54
CA VAL A 130 -12.44 6.59 39.62
C VAL A 130 -12.61 5.88 40.96
N LYS A 131 -12.32 4.58 41.03
CA LYS A 131 -12.14 3.86 42.29
C LYS A 131 -10.70 3.40 42.38
N VAL A 132 -10.03 3.74 43.48
CA VAL A 132 -8.62 3.39 43.69
C VAL A 132 -8.46 2.53 44.93
N LYS A 133 -7.54 1.57 44.86
CA LYS A 133 -7.16 0.72 45.98
C LYS A 133 -5.66 0.80 46.18
N ASP A 134 -5.23 0.97 47.42
CA ASP A 134 -3.82 0.88 47.79
C ASP A 134 -3.50 -0.60 48.06
N VAL A 135 -2.68 -1.19 47.21
CA VAL A 135 -2.26 -2.59 47.32
C VAL A 135 -0.76 -2.59 47.63
N LYS A 136 -0.41 -2.95 48.87
CA LYS A 136 0.98 -3.05 49.34
C LYS A 136 1.81 -1.75 49.11
N GLY A 137 1.18 -0.57 49.20
CA GLY A 137 1.85 0.72 49.03
C GLY A 137 1.87 1.23 47.59
N VAL A 138 1.25 0.52 46.65
CA VAL A 138 1.11 0.91 45.24
C VAL A 138 -0.34 1.20 44.93
N LEU A 139 -0.61 2.39 44.35
CA LEU A 139 -1.97 2.80 44.01
C LEU A 139 -2.42 2.12 42.71
N THR A 140 -3.52 1.38 42.77
CA THR A 140 -4.14 0.69 41.64
C THR A 140 -5.50 1.31 41.33
N VAL A 141 -5.76 1.62 40.06
CA VAL A 141 -7.08 2.03 39.57
C VAL A 141 -7.89 0.77 39.31
N MET A 142 -8.95 0.56 40.09
CA MET A 142 -9.77 -0.65 40.01
C MET A 142 -10.88 -0.54 38.97
N SER A 143 -11.56 0.59 38.94
CA SER A 143 -12.63 0.87 37.99
C SER A 143 -12.74 2.37 37.74
N VAL A 144 -13.33 2.75 36.62
CA VAL A 144 -13.71 4.13 36.32
C VAL A 144 -15.24 4.27 36.36
N ALA A 145 -15.72 5.51 36.41
CA ALA A 145 -17.14 5.79 36.26
C ALA A 145 -17.66 5.24 34.93
N GLU A 146 -18.87 4.66 34.97
CA GLU A 146 -19.53 4.20 33.76
C GLU A 146 -19.84 5.41 32.86
N PRO A 147 -19.42 5.40 31.57
CA PRO A 147 -19.56 6.54 30.65
C PRO A 147 -20.99 7.07 30.49
N THR A 148 -21.98 6.25 30.85
CA THR A 148 -23.42 6.53 30.72
C THR A 148 -24.07 7.04 32.01
N THR A 149 -23.38 7.00 33.16
CA THR A 149 -24.00 7.25 34.48
C THR A 149 -23.54 8.55 35.13
N HIS A 150 -22.32 9.01 34.89
CA HIS A 150 -21.78 10.21 35.52
C HIS A 150 -22.04 11.46 34.67
N ALA A 151 -22.71 12.48 35.24
CA ALA A 151 -23.16 13.66 34.51
C ALA A 151 -22.03 14.40 33.75
N GLU A 152 -20.85 14.51 34.36
CA GLU A 152 -19.69 15.15 33.71
C GLU A 152 -19.07 14.34 32.58
N VAL A 153 -19.15 13.00 32.67
CA VAL A 153 -18.60 12.10 31.64
C VAL A 153 -19.54 12.06 30.43
N VAL A 154 -20.85 12.04 30.68
CA VAL A 154 -21.89 12.10 29.64
C VAL A 154 -21.89 13.46 28.92
N ALA A 155 -21.65 14.55 29.64
CA ALA A 155 -21.59 15.90 29.08
C ALA A 155 -20.28 16.19 28.32
N HIS A 156 -19.24 15.36 28.50
CA HIS A 156 -17.94 15.55 27.86
C HIS A 156 -18.03 15.27 26.36
N LYS A 157 -17.54 16.22 25.55
CA LYS A 157 -17.50 16.07 24.09
C LYS A 157 -16.13 15.54 23.68
N PRO A 158 -16.07 14.66 22.68
CA PRO A 158 -14.81 14.12 22.20
C PRO A 158 -13.94 15.26 21.66
N VAL A 159 -12.75 15.40 22.23
CA VAL A 159 -11.72 16.35 21.78
C VAL A 159 -10.64 15.60 21.04
N ARG A 160 -10.10 16.20 19.97
CA ARG A 160 -8.91 15.67 19.29
C ARG A 160 -7.76 15.57 20.29
N THR A 161 -7.17 14.39 20.44
CA THR A 161 -6.15 14.15 21.47
C THR A 161 -4.73 14.16 20.91
N VAL A 162 -3.73 14.25 21.80
CA VAL A 162 -2.31 14.10 21.44
C VAL A 162 -2.03 12.69 20.89
N GLY A 163 -2.57 11.65 21.54
CA GLY A 163 -2.41 10.26 21.10
C GLY A 163 -2.98 10.00 19.70
N GLU A 164 -4.12 10.60 19.37
CA GLU A 164 -4.70 10.52 18.02
C GLU A 164 -3.83 11.22 16.96
N ALA A 165 -3.23 12.36 17.31
CA ALA A 165 -2.34 13.08 16.40
C ALA A 165 -1.04 12.30 16.13
N GLU A 166 -0.45 11.71 17.17
CA GLU A 166 0.75 10.88 17.07
C GLU A 166 0.48 9.59 16.29
N ALA A 167 -0.64 8.90 16.56
CA ALA A 167 -1.03 7.71 15.81
C ALA A 167 -1.21 8.00 14.31
N LYS A 168 -1.81 9.15 13.99
CA LYS A 168 -2.00 9.59 12.59
C LYS A 168 -0.68 9.92 11.89
N GLU A 169 0.25 10.59 12.57
CA GLU A 169 1.58 10.85 12.01
C GLU A 169 2.41 9.57 11.87
N LYS A 170 2.33 8.63 12.81
CA LYS A 170 2.97 7.31 12.70
C LYS A 170 2.43 6.53 11.50
N GLN A 171 1.10 6.48 11.33
CA GLN A 171 0.47 5.83 10.18
C GLN A 171 0.87 6.50 8.85
N LYS A 172 0.96 7.83 8.83
CA LYS A 172 1.41 8.59 7.65
C LYS A 172 2.88 8.35 7.34
N ALA A 173 3.75 8.24 8.35
CA ALA A 173 5.16 7.92 8.19
C ALA A 173 5.35 6.48 7.70
N GLU A 174 4.61 5.52 8.23
CA GLU A 174 4.60 4.13 7.74
C GLU A 174 4.10 4.05 6.30
N ARG A 175 3.03 4.79 5.95
CA ARG A 175 2.53 4.86 4.58
C ARG A 175 3.54 5.48 3.63
N ARG A 176 4.27 6.52 4.04
CA ARG A 176 5.38 7.12 3.27
C ARG A 176 6.54 6.14 3.07
N LYS A 177 6.99 5.47 4.13
CA LYS A 177 8.03 4.43 4.03
C LYS A 177 7.61 3.28 3.12
N ALA A 178 6.33 2.87 3.16
CA ALA A 178 5.79 1.84 2.28
C ALA A 178 5.64 2.32 0.82
N GLU A 179 5.45 3.61 0.59
CA GLU A 179 5.35 4.21 -0.74
C GLU A 179 6.72 4.42 -1.37
N GLU A 180 7.73 4.83 -0.59
CA GLU A 180 9.14 4.96 -1.00
C GLU A 180 9.81 3.59 -1.23
N ALA A 181 9.35 2.55 -0.54
CA ALA A 181 9.84 1.17 -0.73
C ALA A 181 9.23 0.45 -1.94
N LYS A 182 8.26 1.05 -2.64
CA LYS A 182 7.74 0.47 -3.88
C LYS A 182 8.77 0.68 -5.00
N PRO A 183 9.21 -0.37 -5.69
CA PRO A 183 10.05 -0.20 -6.86
C PRO A 183 9.31 0.69 -7.85
N VAL A 184 10.02 1.66 -8.44
CA VAL A 184 9.50 2.52 -9.51
C VAL A 184 9.09 1.61 -10.66
N VAL A 185 7.81 1.24 -10.71
CA VAL A 185 7.27 0.43 -11.80
C VAL A 185 7.38 1.28 -13.06
N LEU A 186 8.14 0.80 -14.05
CA LEU A 186 8.26 1.46 -15.33
C LEU A 186 6.87 1.52 -15.98
N ASP A 187 6.36 2.74 -16.20
CA ASP A 187 5.16 2.95 -17.01
C ASP A 187 5.55 2.85 -18.49
N VAL A 188 5.33 1.68 -19.09
CA VAL A 188 5.64 1.39 -20.49
C VAL A 188 4.35 1.51 -21.31
N LYS A 189 4.29 2.52 -22.18
CA LYS A 189 3.11 2.82 -23.02
C LYS A 189 3.46 2.74 -24.50
N GLU A 190 2.68 1.96 -25.24
CA GLU A 190 2.66 1.97 -26.71
C GLU A 190 1.71 3.07 -27.19
N LEU A 191 2.17 3.86 -28.14
CA LEU A 191 1.48 5.02 -28.68
C LEU A 191 1.51 4.99 -30.21
N TRP A 192 0.51 5.58 -30.85
CA TRP A 192 0.41 5.66 -32.30
C TRP A 192 0.13 7.08 -32.73
N LYS A 193 0.86 7.53 -33.75
CA LYS A 193 0.67 8.82 -34.40
C LYS A 193 -0.01 8.63 -35.76
N PRO A 194 -1.10 9.34 -36.07
CA PRO A 194 -1.71 9.31 -37.41
C PRO A 194 -0.67 9.67 -38.49
N SER A 195 -0.68 8.93 -39.60
CA SER A 195 0.25 9.11 -40.71
C SER A 195 -0.38 8.62 -42.02
N GLY A 196 0.06 9.18 -43.16
CA GLY A 196 -0.37 8.74 -44.49
C GLY A 196 -1.89 8.81 -44.68
N THR A 197 -2.49 7.71 -45.14
CA THR A 197 -3.94 7.63 -45.40
C THR A 197 -4.80 7.73 -44.14
N VAL A 198 -4.24 7.44 -42.96
CA VAL A 198 -4.96 7.50 -41.67
C VAL A 198 -5.23 8.94 -41.25
N VAL A 199 -4.47 9.91 -41.74
CA VAL A 199 -4.67 11.35 -41.50
C VAL A 199 -6.10 11.77 -41.85
N ALA A 200 -6.57 11.43 -43.06
CA ALA A 200 -7.92 11.77 -43.51
C ALA A 200 -9.01 11.13 -42.62
N LEU A 201 -8.76 9.94 -42.07
CA LEU A 201 -9.69 9.32 -41.11
C LEU A 201 -9.75 10.10 -39.79
N PHE A 202 -8.65 10.66 -39.31
CA PHE A 202 -8.63 11.47 -38.09
C PHE A 202 -9.26 12.85 -38.30
N ASP A 203 -8.99 13.50 -39.44
CA ASP A 203 -9.50 14.83 -39.77
C ASP A 203 -10.97 14.80 -40.20
N ASP A 204 -11.32 14.02 -41.22
CA ASP A 204 -12.66 14.02 -41.81
C ASP A 204 -13.60 13.03 -41.12
N GLY A 205 -13.03 11.93 -40.60
CA GLY A 205 -13.79 10.88 -39.94
C GLY A 205 -14.03 11.16 -38.47
N PHE A 206 -12.96 11.22 -37.69
CA PHE A 206 -13.03 11.44 -36.23
C PHE A 206 -13.20 12.92 -35.85
N GLN A 207 -13.01 13.85 -36.81
CA GLN A 207 -13.11 15.29 -36.60
C GLN A 207 -12.17 15.82 -35.50
N VAL A 208 -11.00 15.18 -35.34
CA VAL A 208 -10.02 15.52 -34.31
C VAL A 208 -9.05 16.57 -34.86
N LYS A 209 -9.35 17.86 -34.62
CA LYS A 209 -8.51 18.97 -35.06
C LYS A 209 -7.24 19.10 -34.20
N GLY A 210 -6.09 19.34 -34.85
CA GLY A 210 -4.88 19.82 -34.18
C GLY A 210 -3.83 18.78 -33.77
N TYR A 211 -3.87 17.55 -34.29
CA TYR A 211 -2.87 16.52 -33.97
C TYR A 211 -1.47 16.78 -34.59
N GLU A 212 -1.36 17.70 -35.56
CA GLU A 212 -0.08 18.11 -36.18
C GLU A 212 0.66 19.19 -35.36
N MET A 213 -0.04 19.93 -34.50
CA MET A 213 0.50 21.06 -33.75
C MET A 213 1.03 20.61 -32.38
N ASN A 214 2.16 19.90 -32.33
CA ASN A 214 3.02 19.84 -31.13
C ASN A 214 4.36 19.19 -31.48
N HIS A 215 5.27 19.99 -32.02
CA HIS A 215 6.68 19.63 -32.00
C HIS A 215 7.20 19.72 -30.56
N ALA A 216 7.66 18.58 -30.07
CA ALA A 216 8.71 18.40 -29.06
C ALA A 216 8.37 18.25 -27.57
N GLN A 217 7.25 18.70 -26.97
CA GLN A 217 7.11 18.56 -25.49
C GLN A 217 5.71 18.31 -24.90
N SER A 218 4.68 18.07 -25.71
CA SER A 218 3.37 17.65 -25.18
C SER A 218 2.80 16.54 -26.05
N SER A 219 2.08 15.60 -25.44
CA SER A 219 1.48 14.39 -26.05
C SER A 219 0.40 14.68 -27.11
N GLY A 220 0.45 15.82 -27.80
CA GLY A 220 -0.43 16.16 -28.90
C GLY A 220 -0.20 15.23 -30.09
N GLY A 221 -1.27 14.52 -30.48
CA GLY A 221 -1.27 13.63 -31.65
C GLY A 221 -0.69 12.23 -31.43
N LEU A 222 -0.50 11.82 -30.17
CA LEU A 222 -0.19 10.42 -29.81
C LEU A 222 -1.40 9.80 -29.13
N TYR A 223 -1.80 8.64 -29.61
CA TYR A 223 -2.98 7.92 -29.13
C TYR A 223 -2.60 6.53 -28.65
N THR A 224 -3.25 6.06 -27.59
CA THR A 224 -3.20 4.68 -27.11
C THR A 224 -4.14 3.80 -27.94
N THR A 225 -3.98 2.47 -27.86
CA THR A 225 -4.91 1.53 -28.52
C THR A 225 -6.35 1.73 -28.04
N THR A 226 -6.54 2.05 -26.75
CA THR A 226 -7.87 2.28 -26.16
C THR A 226 -8.53 3.53 -26.74
N GLU A 227 -7.79 4.62 -26.86
CA GLU A 227 -8.29 5.87 -27.46
C GLU A 227 -8.66 5.66 -28.94
N ILE A 228 -7.81 4.98 -29.71
CA ILE A 228 -8.10 4.65 -31.12
C ILE A 228 -9.36 3.79 -31.23
N SER A 229 -9.49 2.78 -30.36
CA SER A 229 -10.67 1.92 -30.34
C SER A 229 -11.94 2.71 -29.99
N SER A 230 -11.84 3.66 -29.05
CA SER A 230 -12.95 4.53 -28.68
C SER A 230 -13.35 5.45 -29.84
N LEU A 231 -12.38 6.11 -30.49
CA LEU A 231 -12.63 6.98 -31.64
C LEU A 231 -13.29 6.20 -32.78
N LEU A 232 -12.79 4.99 -33.06
CA LEU A 232 -13.36 4.11 -34.08
C LEU A 232 -14.80 3.68 -33.74
N ASN A 233 -15.07 3.34 -32.48
CA ASN A 233 -16.41 2.94 -32.06
C ASN A 233 -17.41 4.09 -32.18
N THR A 234 -17.02 5.31 -31.80
CA THR A 234 -17.84 6.52 -32.00
C THR A 234 -18.12 6.72 -33.49
N TYR A 235 -17.09 6.66 -34.32
CA TYR A 235 -17.21 6.81 -35.77
C TYR A 235 -18.15 5.79 -36.42
N VAL A 236 -17.98 4.51 -36.07
CA VAL A 236 -18.84 3.42 -36.57
C VAL A 236 -20.30 3.62 -36.15
N LYS A 237 -20.53 4.16 -34.95
CA LYS A 237 -21.87 4.48 -34.45
C LYS A 237 -22.49 5.65 -35.20
N ASP A 238 -21.75 6.75 -35.34
CA ASP A 238 -22.24 7.99 -35.96
C ASP A 238 -22.56 7.80 -37.44
N LYS A 239 -21.73 7.05 -38.17
CA LYS A 239 -21.99 6.69 -39.57
C LYS A 239 -22.84 5.44 -39.76
N SER A 240 -23.34 4.84 -38.68
CA SER A 240 -24.15 3.61 -38.71
C SER A 240 -23.51 2.46 -39.51
N LEU A 241 -22.18 2.32 -39.41
CA LEU A 241 -21.38 1.35 -40.17
C LEU A 241 -21.38 -0.07 -39.56
N THR A 242 -22.35 -0.39 -38.71
CA THR A 242 -22.46 -1.74 -38.13
C THR A 242 -23.20 -2.66 -39.09
N HIS A 243 -22.68 -3.85 -39.33
CA HIS A 243 -23.34 -4.81 -40.22
C HIS A 243 -24.72 -5.23 -39.67
N PRO A 244 -25.79 -5.27 -40.49
CA PRO A 244 -27.16 -5.55 -40.04
C PRO A 244 -27.34 -6.91 -39.36
N THR A 245 -26.77 -7.97 -39.95
CA THR A 245 -26.89 -9.36 -39.47
C THR A 245 -25.79 -9.72 -38.47
N GLU A 246 -24.53 -9.46 -38.81
CA GLU A 246 -23.37 -9.84 -38.00
C GLU A 246 -22.75 -8.63 -37.29
N ARG A 247 -23.24 -8.31 -36.09
CA ARG A 247 -22.77 -7.14 -35.34
C ARG A 247 -21.27 -7.11 -35.03
N ALA A 248 -20.52 -8.20 -35.22
CA ALA A 248 -19.06 -8.22 -35.07
C ALA A 248 -18.30 -7.54 -36.24
N PHE A 249 -18.99 -7.30 -37.36
CA PHE A 249 -18.44 -6.71 -38.57
C PHE A 249 -18.83 -5.25 -38.73
N VAL A 250 -17.93 -4.51 -39.34
CA VAL A 250 -18.09 -3.10 -39.74
C VAL A 250 -18.14 -3.06 -41.26
N VAL A 251 -19.16 -2.38 -41.78
CA VAL A 251 -19.28 -2.01 -43.20
C VAL A 251 -18.31 -0.86 -43.45
N THR A 252 -17.41 -1.02 -44.41
CA THR A 252 -16.39 0.01 -44.67
C THR A 252 -16.96 1.11 -45.56
N ASP A 253 -16.70 2.36 -45.18
CA ASP A 253 -16.94 3.51 -46.04
C ASP A 253 -15.67 3.91 -46.79
N ASP A 254 -15.73 4.93 -47.66
CA ASP A 254 -14.60 5.30 -48.53
C ASP A 254 -13.33 5.66 -47.74
N LEU A 255 -13.47 6.28 -46.56
CA LEU A 255 -12.34 6.59 -45.68
C LEU A 255 -11.71 5.31 -45.11
N LEU A 256 -12.52 4.38 -44.61
CA LEU A 256 -12.02 3.10 -44.11
C LEU A 256 -11.42 2.26 -45.25
N LYS A 257 -12.05 2.21 -46.42
CA LYS A 257 -11.54 1.51 -47.61
C LYS A 257 -10.16 2.05 -47.99
N ASN A 258 -9.95 3.36 -47.97
CA ASN A 258 -8.66 3.97 -48.28
C ASN A 258 -7.56 3.61 -47.28
N VAL A 259 -7.89 3.56 -45.97
CA VAL A 259 -6.94 3.15 -44.92
C VAL A 259 -6.63 1.65 -44.99
N LEU A 260 -7.63 0.82 -45.28
CA LEU A 260 -7.51 -0.64 -45.28
C LEU A 260 -6.91 -1.20 -46.57
N ARG A 261 -6.85 -0.40 -47.64
CA ARG A 261 -6.38 -0.83 -48.95
C ARG A 261 -4.89 -1.17 -48.91
N LYS A 262 -4.56 -2.42 -49.23
CA LYS A 262 -3.18 -2.83 -49.52
C LYS A 262 -2.93 -2.76 -51.03
N ARG A 263 -1.66 -2.58 -51.41
CA ARG A 263 -1.26 -2.48 -52.82
C ARG A 263 -1.62 -3.78 -53.55
N GLY A 264 -2.54 -3.69 -54.51
CA GLY A 264 -2.98 -4.82 -55.33
C GLY A 264 -4.12 -5.66 -54.73
N GLU A 265 -4.75 -5.19 -53.66
CA GLU A 265 -5.94 -5.84 -53.06
C GLU A 265 -7.21 -5.04 -53.39
N ASP A 266 -8.32 -5.75 -53.59
CA ASP A 266 -9.64 -5.15 -53.79
C ASP A 266 -10.11 -4.41 -52.52
N PRO A 267 -10.99 -3.40 -52.65
CA PRO A 267 -11.57 -2.71 -51.51
C PRO A 267 -12.28 -3.71 -50.58
N VAL A 268 -11.90 -3.70 -49.31
CA VAL A 268 -12.52 -4.55 -48.29
C VAL A 268 -13.87 -3.97 -47.93
N GLU A 269 -14.98 -4.64 -48.22
CA GLU A 269 -16.36 -4.16 -47.92
C GLU A 269 -16.79 -4.39 -46.47
N PHE A 270 -16.28 -5.45 -45.83
CA PHE A 270 -16.60 -5.80 -44.44
C PHE A 270 -15.34 -6.24 -43.71
N VAL A 271 -15.19 -5.80 -42.46
CA VAL A 271 -14.05 -6.20 -41.63
C VAL A 271 -14.49 -6.41 -40.18
N ARG A 272 -13.86 -7.33 -39.47
CA ARG A 272 -14.12 -7.50 -38.03
C ARG A 272 -13.60 -6.31 -37.25
N ARG A 273 -14.31 -5.92 -36.18
CA ARG A 273 -13.90 -4.78 -35.33
C ARG A 273 -12.46 -4.88 -34.81
N ASP A 274 -12.06 -6.05 -34.30
CA ASP A 274 -10.71 -6.27 -33.76
C ASP A 274 -9.63 -6.11 -34.83
N GLU A 275 -9.91 -6.62 -36.03
CA GLU A 275 -9.02 -6.54 -37.19
C GLU A 275 -8.93 -5.11 -37.73
N LEU A 276 -10.02 -4.35 -37.71
CA LEU A 276 -10.05 -2.94 -38.09
C LEU A 276 -9.10 -2.12 -37.22
N VAL A 277 -9.19 -2.26 -35.90
CA VAL A 277 -8.30 -1.57 -34.95
C VAL A 277 -6.84 -1.94 -35.20
N GLN A 278 -6.55 -3.22 -35.48
CA GLN A 278 -5.20 -3.65 -35.80
C GLN A 278 -4.70 -3.04 -37.11
N ARG A 279 -5.46 -3.10 -38.20
CA ARG A 279 -5.07 -2.56 -39.51
C ARG A 279 -4.87 -1.04 -39.48
N ILE A 280 -5.70 -0.31 -38.74
CA ILE A 280 -5.51 1.15 -38.54
C ILE A 280 -4.21 1.41 -37.78
N ARG A 281 -3.93 0.68 -36.69
CA ARG A 281 -2.66 0.81 -35.94
C ARG A 281 -1.44 0.51 -36.79
N ASP A 282 -1.51 -0.51 -37.65
CA ASP A 282 -0.42 -0.89 -38.56
C ASP A 282 -0.16 0.17 -39.65
N ALA A 283 -1.19 0.94 -40.02
CA ALA A 283 -1.08 2.06 -40.95
C ALA A 283 -0.61 3.37 -40.27
N MET A 284 -0.66 3.45 -38.93
CA MET A 284 -0.16 4.59 -38.14
C MET A 284 1.34 4.46 -37.86
N GLN A 285 1.97 5.56 -37.48
CA GLN A 285 3.36 5.56 -37.05
C GLN A 285 3.47 5.13 -35.58
N ALA A 286 4.22 4.08 -35.29
CA ALA A 286 4.44 3.61 -33.92
C ALA A 286 5.35 4.56 -33.11
N TRP A 287 4.99 4.75 -31.84
CA TRP A 287 5.72 5.49 -30.81
C TRP A 287 5.62 4.74 -29.48
N HIS A 288 6.49 5.09 -28.53
CA HIS A 288 6.42 4.54 -27.18
C HIS A 288 6.92 5.54 -26.14
N SER A 289 6.43 5.44 -24.91
CA SER A 289 6.94 6.17 -23.75
C SER A 289 7.31 5.18 -22.65
N ILE A 290 8.42 5.47 -21.96
CA ILE A 290 9.00 4.61 -20.92
C ILE A 290 9.32 5.51 -19.73
N GLY A 291 8.62 5.29 -18.61
CA GLY A 291 8.72 6.09 -17.39
C GLY A 291 7.90 7.38 -17.48
N GLY A 292 7.02 7.59 -16.49
CA GLY A 292 5.95 8.61 -16.46
C GLY A 292 6.36 10.09 -16.46
N GLY A 293 7.55 10.44 -16.96
CA GLY A 293 8.04 11.80 -17.10
C GLY A 293 8.95 12.03 -18.32
N HIS A 294 9.11 11.03 -19.20
CA HIS A 294 9.99 11.14 -20.37
C HIS A 294 9.21 11.33 -21.69
N PRO A 295 9.80 12.06 -22.66
CA PRO A 295 9.18 12.25 -23.96
C PRO A 295 9.05 10.91 -24.71
N ALA A 296 7.95 10.77 -25.45
CA ALA A 296 7.76 9.60 -26.30
C ALA A 296 8.83 9.54 -27.41
N ARG A 297 9.21 8.33 -27.79
CA ARG A 297 10.18 8.03 -28.85
C ARG A 297 9.48 7.39 -30.04
N LYS A 298 9.98 7.69 -31.24
CA LYS A 298 9.51 7.09 -32.49
C LYS A 298 10.00 5.64 -32.59
N GLY A 299 9.10 4.74 -33.00
CA GLY A 299 9.38 3.32 -33.23
C GLY A 299 8.64 2.40 -32.27
N THR A 300 8.70 1.10 -32.54
CA THR A 300 8.14 0.05 -31.70
C THR A 300 9.09 -0.29 -30.55
N LEU A 301 8.53 -0.75 -29.42
CA LEU A 301 9.31 -1.27 -28.32
C LEU A 301 10.04 -2.55 -28.75
N LYS A 302 11.34 -2.60 -28.51
CA LYS A 302 12.14 -3.80 -28.77
C LYS A 302 12.02 -4.75 -27.57
N PRO A 303 11.82 -6.05 -27.79
CA PRO A 303 11.70 -7.00 -26.70
C PRO A 303 13.04 -7.16 -25.97
N VAL A 304 12.98 -7.40 -24.65
CA VAL A 304 14.10 -7.90 -23.86
C VAL A 304 14.29 -9.38 -24.18
N ASN A 305 15.51 -9.77 -24.53
CA ASN A 305 15.82 -11.16 -24.83
C ASN A 305 16.48 -11.83 -23.62
N VAL A 306 15.92 -12.97 -23.19
CA VAL A 306 16.39 -13.81 -22.09
C VAL A 306 16.71 -15.19 -22.66
N ALA A 307 17.98 -15.46 -22.89
CA ALA A 307 18.43 -16.68 -23.53
C ALA A 307 19.32 -17.52 -22.61
N ILE A 308 19.06 -18.83 -22.50
CA ILE A 308 19.99 -19.76 -21.85
C ILE A 308 20.98 -20.26 -22.90
N LYS A 309 22.27 -19.98 -22.67
CA LYS A 309 23.38 -20.42 -23.53
C LYS A 309 24.32 -21.31 -22.72
N ILE A 310 25.05 -22.19 -23.40
CA ILE A 310 26.13 -22.96 -22.78
C ILE A 310 27.44 -22.18 -22.97
N ARG A 311 28.15 -21.84 -21.88
CA ARG A 311 29.47 -21.18 -21.92
C ARG A 311 30.47 -21.99 -21.08
N GLY A 312 31.60 -22.37 -21.67
CA GLY A 312 32.67 -23.11 -20.97
C GLY A 312 32.28 -24.55 -20.59
N GLY A 313 32.19 -25.46 -21.56
CA GLY A 313 31.85 -26.87 -21.33
C GLY A 313 30.35 -27.10 -21.19
N HIS A 314 29.89 -27.80 -20.15
CA HIS A 314 28.47 -28.12 -19.92
C HIS A 314 27.71 -27.10 -19.04
N LYS A 315 28.31 -25.93 -18.76
CA LYS A 315 27.71 -24.94 -17.86
C LYS A 315 26.71 -24.05 -18.61
N ALA A 316 25.47 -24.06 -18.15
CA ALA A 316 24.42 -23.17 -18.64
C ALA A 316 24.53 -21.80 -17.98
N VAL A 317 24.35 -20.75 -18.78
CA VAL A 317 24.37 -19.34 -18.37
C VAL A 317 23.15 -18.67 -18.98
N THR A 318 22.40 -17.94 -18.17
CA THR A 318 21.28 -17.11 -18.63
C THR A 318 21.81 -15.75 -19.05
N VAL A 319 21.50 -15.31 -20.26
CA VAL A 319 21.97 -14.07 -20.88
C VAL A 319 20.79 -13.15 -21.14
N ILE A 320 20.88 -11.90 -20.71
CA ILE A 320 19.82 -10.90 -20.79
C ILE A 320 20.35 -9.71 -21.60
N THR A 321 19.60 -9.27 -22.61
CA THR A 321 19.98 -8.15 -23.49
C THR A 321 18.77 -7.31 -23.88
N GLY A 322 18.96 -6.02 -24.18
CA GLY A 322 17.89 -5.14 -24.66
C GLY A 322 17.05 -4.52 -23.54
N PHE A 323 17.53 -4.63 -22.30
CA PHE A 323 16.92 -4.04 -21.11
C PHE A 323 17.19 -2.52 -21.02
N GLU A 324 18.17 -2.01 -21.76
CA GLU A 324 18.58 -0.60 -21.78
C GLU A 324 17.51 0.29 -22.43
N GLU A 325 16.74 -0.25 -23.38
CA GLU A 325 15.60 0.46 -23.97
C GLU A 325 14.57 0.78 -22.88
N TYR A 326 14.41 -0.10 -21.90
CA TYR A 326 13.51 0.06 -20.75
C TYR A 326 14.13 0.88 -19.61
N ARG A 327 15.30 1.49 -19.83
CA ARG A 327 16.03 2.30 -18.84
C ARG A 327 16.41 1.55 -17.57
N ILE A 328 16.50 0.23 -17.66
CA ILE A 328 17.02 -0.59 -16.58
C ILE A 328 18.54 -0.55 -16.65
N SER A 329 19.21 -0.31 -15.52
CA SER A 329 20.67 -0.34 -15.48
C SER A 329 21.19 -1.77 -15.38
N PRO A 330 22.38 -2.06 -15.97
CA PRO A 330 23.01 -3.38 -15.85
C PRO A 330 23.34 -3.72 -14.40
N ASP A 331 23.77 -2.74 -13.61
CA ASP A 331 24.15 -2.92 -12.20
C ASP A 331 22.95 -3.34 -11.36
N PHE A 332 21.80 -2.69 -11.57
CA PHE A 332 20.55 -3.05 -10.91
C PHE A 332 20.17 -4.52 -11.18
N LEU A 333 20.18 -4.92 -12.46
CA LEU A 333 19.88 -6.32 -12.81
C LEU A 333 20.89 -7.29 -12.21
N THR A 334 22.17 -6.92 -12.20
CA THR A 334 23.26 -7.75 -11.68
C THR A 334 23.07 -8.01 -10.19
N ASP A 335 22.83 -6.98 -9.39
CA ASP A 335 22.66 -7.09 -7.94
C ASP A 335 21.37 -7.84 -7.56
N GLU A 336 20.27 -7.49 -8.22
CA GLU A 336 18.97 -8.07 -7.90
C GLU A 336 18.87 -9.54 -8.34
N LEU A 337 19.42 -9.90 -9.51
CA LEU A 337 19.49 -11.30 -9.93
C LEU A 337 20.49 -12.11 -9.12
N LYS A 338 21.58 -11.50 -8.62
CA LYS A 338 22.50 -12.17 -7.69
C LYS A 338 21.76 -12.60 -6.42
N ARG A 339 20.93 -11.70 -5.89
CA ARG A 339 20.11 -11.91 -4.70
C ARG A 339 19.01 -12.95 -4.93
N ILE A 340 18.22 -12.79 -6.00
CA ILE A 340 17.06 -13.66 -6.31
C ILE A 340 17.52 -15.07 -6.69
N CYS A 341 18.55 -15.19 -7.52
CA CYS A 341 18.99 -16.47 -8.07
C CYS A 341 20.07 -17.15 -7.22
N ALA A 342 20.54 -16.51 -6.13
CA ALA A 342 21.68 -16.94 -5.31
C ALA A 342 22.88 -17.38 -6.17
N SER A 343 23.12 -16.68 -7.28
CA SER A 343 24.05 -17.08 -8.35
C SER A 343 24.96 -15.92 -8.71
N SER A 344 26.16 -16.23 -9.20
CA SER A 344 27.08 -15.19 -9.69
C SER A 344 26.52 -14.54 -10.96
N THR A 345 26.53 -13.20 -10.96
CA THR A 345 26.09 -12.34 -12.05
C THR A 345 27.23 -11.43 -12.51
N THR A 346 27.26 -11.12 -13.80
CA THR A 346 28.24 -10.22 -14.40
C THR A 346 27.61 -9.45 -15.55
N SER A 347 27.86 -8.15 -15.63
CA SER A 347 27.53 -7.32 -16.79
C SER A 347 28.73 -7.17 -17.74
N GLY A 348 28.48 -6.91 -19.02
CA GLY A 348 29.52 -6.62 -19.99
C GLY A 348 28.97 -6.21 -21.34
N LEU A 349 29.80 -5.64 -22.22
CA LEU A 349 29.36 -5.25 -23.55
C LEU A 349 29.05 -6.47 -24.44
N ILE A 350 28.01 -6.36 -25.26
CA ILE A 350 27.64 -7.41 -26.21
C ILE A 350 28.76 -7.59 -27.26
N GLN A 351 29.35 -8.78 -27.30
CA GLN A 351 30.39 -9.12 -28.28
C GLN A 351 29.79 -9.25 -29.70
N GLY A 352 30.36 -8.53 -30.66
CA GLY A 352 30.04 -8.67 -32.09
C GLY A 352 29.12 -7.62 -32.69
N GLN A 353 28.73 -6.56 -31.96
CA GLN A 353 28.05 -5.42 -32.57
C GLN A 353 29.05 -4.51 -33.32
N ALA A 354 28.76 -4.23 -34.59
CA ALA A 354 29.52 -3.28 -35.39
C ALA A 354 29.36 -1.85 -34.84
N LYS A 355 30.46 -1.08 -34.92
CA LYS A 355 30.65 0.33 -34.51
C LYS A 355 29.36 1.14 -34.32
N GLY A 356 28.98 1.38 -33.06
CA GLY A 356 28.02 2.44 -32.69
C GLY A 356 27.05 2.11 -31.55
N GLY A 357 26.88 0.85 -31.17
CA GLY A 357 26.00 0.44 -30.06
C GLY A 357 26.80 -0.04 -28.85
N GLN A 358 26.83 0.74 -27.78
CA GLN A 358 27.29 0.29 -26.46
C GLN A 358 26.16 -0.47 -25.76
N ALA A 359 25.70 -1.57 -26.36
CA ALA A 359 24.69 -2.42 -25.72
C ALA A 359 25.38 -3.40 -24.77
N GLU A 360 24.78 -3.61 -23.61
CA GLU A 360 25.27 -4.43 -22.51
C GLU A 360 24.45 -5.73 -22.40
N GLU A 361 25.12 -6.79 -21.98
CA GLU A 361 24.51 -8.05 -21.57
C GLU A 361 24.72 -8.26 -20.08
N VAL A 362 23.69 -8.80 -19.41
CA VAL A 362 23.80 -9.33 -18.05
C VAL A 362 23.80 -10.85 -18.13
N LEU A 363 24.78 -11.47 -17.48
CA LEU A 363 24.98 -12.90 -17.43
C LEU A 363 24.69 -13.39 -16.02
N VAL A 364 23.93 -14.47 -15.89
CA VAL A 364 23.64 -15.15 -14.63
C VAL A 364 24.04 -16.61 -14.77
N GLN A 365 24.88 -17.10 -13.85
CA GLN A 365 25.25 -18.52 -13.84
C GLN A 365 24.03 -19.40 -13.54
N GLY A 366 23.79 -20.42 -14.36
CA GLY A 366 22.63 -21.33 -14.21
C GLY A 366 21.46 -21.01 -15.16
N LYS A 367 20.38 -21.78 -15.00
CA LYS A 367 19.14 -21.69 -15.79
C LYS A 367 18.07 -20.92 -15.01
N HIS A 368 17.98 -19.61 -15.22
CA HIS A 368 17.16 -18.71 -14.39
C HIS A 368 16.07 -17.98 -15.17
N LEU A 369 15.54 -18.62 -16.23
CA LEU A 369 14.61 -17.99 -17.16
C LEU A 369 13.31 -17.50 -16.48
N ALA A 370 12.74 -18.28 -15.55
CA ALA A 370 11.56 -17.85 -14.79
C ALA A 370 11.86 -16.69 -13.83
N ALA A 371 12.94 -16.78 -13.05
CA ALA A 371 13.32 -15.74 -12.09
C ALA A 371 13.60 -14.40 -12.79
N VAL A 372 14.27 -14.43 -13.94
CA VAL A 372 14.53 -13.24 -14.77
C VAL A 372 13.22 -12.67 -15.32
N ARG A 373 12.32 -13.51 -15.85
CA ARG A 373 11.01 -13.07 -16.33
C ARG A 373 10.24 -12.34 -15.24
N ASP A 374 10.14 -12.94 -14.07
CA ASP A 374 9.35 -12.41 -12.97
C ASP A 374 9.93 -11.09 -12.46
N LEU A 375 11.25 -10.94 -12.43
CA LEU A 375 11.91 -9.67 -12.14
C LEU A 375 11.58 -8.60 -13.19
N LEU A 376 11.69 -8.90 -14.48
CA LEU A 376 11.39 -7.93 -15.54
C LEU A 376 9.92 -7.49 -15.53
N ILE A 377 9.00 -8.42 -15.24
CA ILE A 377 7.56 -8.11 -15.07
C ILE A 377 7.37 -7.21 -13.83
N ALA A 378 8.04 -7.51 -12.73
CA ALA A 378 7.99 -6.68 -11.51
C ALA A 378 8.53 -5.26 -11.75
N GLN A 379 9.48 -5.10 -12.66
CA GLN A 379 9.98 -3.79 -13.10
C GLN A 379 9.01 -3.04 -14.04
N GLY A 380 7.91 -3.65 -14.46
CA GLY A 380 6.89 -3.03 -15.33
C GLY A 380 7.00 -3.39 -16.80
N ILE A 381 7.90 -4.31 -17.19
CA ILE A 381 7.99 -4.75 -18.59
C ILE A 381 6.83 -5.73 -18.90
N PRO A 382 5.99 -5.43 -19.90
CA PRO A 382 4.94 -6.35 -20.32
C PRO A 382 5.51 -7.71 -20.75
N LYS A 383 4.89 -8.81 -20.30
CA LYS A 383 5.30 -10.18 -20.66
C LYS A 383 5.44 -10.41 -22.17
N LYS A 384 4.61 -9.75 -22.98
CA LYS A 384 4.66 -9.81 -24.47
C LYS A 384 5.97 -9.26 -25.07
N LEU A 385 6.70 -8.44 -24.32
CA LEU A 385 7.99 -7.84 -24.71
C LEU A 385 9.17 -8.58 -24.08
N ILE A 386 8.96 -9.74 -23.45
CA ILE A 386 10.03 -10.60 -22.94
C ILE A 386 10.10 -11.82 -23.85
N GLN A 387 11.20 -11.93 -24.60
CA GLN A 387 11.48 -13.09 -25.44
C GLN A 387 12.39 -14.06 -24.70
N GLU A 388 12.00 -15.33 -24.71
CA GLU A 388 12.67 -16.36 -23.95
C GLU A 388 13.13 -17.48 -24.87
N GLU A 389 14.39 -17.87 -24.73
CA GLU A 389 14.99 -18.87 -25.61
C GLU A 389 15.90 -19.81 -24.81
N ASP A 390 15.58 -21.11 -24.77
CA ASP A 390 16.48 -22.12 -24.20
C ASP A 390 17.28 -22.80 -25.33
N LYS A 391 18.55 -22.42 -25.49
CA LYS A 391 19.46 -23.01 -26.49
C LYS A 391 20.18 -24.26 -25.99
N THR A 392 19.86 -24.74 -24.79
CA THR A 392 20.49 -25.94 -24.21
C THR A 392 19.79 -27.24 -24.63
N GLY A 393 18.57 -27.14 -25.18
CA GLY A 393 17.86 -28.27 -25.77
C GLY A 393 18.35 -28.58 -27.18
N GLY A 394 19.02 -29.72 -27.37
CA GLY A 394 19.29 -30.25 -28.71
C GLY A 394 17.98 -30.38 -29.50
N LYS A 395 18.01 -30.03 -30.80
CA LYS A 395 16.88 -30.21 -31.73
C LYS A 395 16.23 -31.58 -31.47
N LYS A 396 14.99 -31.59 -30.98
CA LYS A 396 14.15 -32.80 -31.07
C LYS A 396 14.00 -33.09 -32.56
N LYS A 397 14.77 -34.07 -33.06
CA LYS A 397 14.52 -34.68 -34.38
C LYS A 397 13.08 -35.21 -34.34
N ARG A 398 12.23 -34.66 -35.22
CA ARG A 398 10.96 -35.28 -35.61
C ARG A 398 11.24 -36.54 -36.40
#